data_AF-A0A1A8ISA9-F1
#
_entry.id   AF-A0A1A8ISA9-F1
#
_cell.length_a   1.000
_cell.length_b   1.000
_cell.length_c   1.000
_cell.angle_alpha   90.00
_cell.angle_beta   90.00
_cell.angle_gamma   90.00
#
_symmetry.space_group_name_H-M   'P 1'
#
loop_
_entity.id
_entity.type
_entity.pdbx_description
1 polymer ?
#
loop_
_entity_poly.entity_id
_entity_poly.type
_entity_poly.pdbx_seq_one_letter_code
_entity_poly.pdbx_strand_id
1 'polypeptide(L)'
;RLEAHTGFPNLDWHCSRVEVRHVVDGTDDSQTQMFLCDRWLKTADGDIELRSGKLCLLAEETEDKLKQHRLKQLQHQQQLIRWRSFVDGAPHCAD
;
A
#
# COMPACT_ATOMS: atom_id res chain seq x y z
N ARG A 1 1.26 -3.72 10.23
CA ARG A 1 2.45 -3.90 9.36
C ARG A 1 2.41 -5.33 8.85
N LEU A 2 2.73 -5.54 7.58
CA LEU A 2 2.89 -6.86 6.97
C LEU A 2 4.36 -7.08 6.66
N GLU A 3 4.85 -8.29 6.89
CA GLU A 3 6.25 -8.66 6.65
C GLU A 3 6.27 -9.99 5.90
N ALA A 4 6.97 -10.03 4.78
CA ALA A 4 7.20 -11.25 4.03
C ALA A 4 8.49 -11.92 4.54
N HIS A 5 8.38 -13.08 5.15
CA HIS A 5 9.53 -13.88 5.56
C HIS A 5 9.93 -14.89 4.48
N THR A 6 11.23 -15.15 4.36
CA THR A 6 11.78 -16.13 3.42
C THR A 6 11.34 -17.54 3.81
N GLY A 7 10.56 -18.18 2.93
CA GLY A 7 10.26 -19.61 2.95
C GLY A 7 11.01 -20.37 1.84
N PHE A 8 10.86 -21.69 1.81
CA PHE A 8 11.31 -22.52 0.68
C PHE A 8 10.10 -23.16 -0.01
N PRO A 9 9.83 -22.86 -1.29
CA PRO A 9 10.52 -21.88 -2.15
C PRO A 9 10.22 -20.42 -1.78
N ASN A 10 11.15 -19.51 -2.13
CA ASN A 10 10.95 -18.06 -1.99
C ASN A 10 10.03 -17.58 -3.13
N LEU A 11 8.72 -17.54 -2.86
CA LEU A 11 7.70 -17.16 -3.83
C LEU A 11 7.18 -15.76 -3.55
N ASP A 12 6.96 -14.99 -4.61
CA ASP A 12 6.24 -13.73 -4.55
C ASP A 12 4.76 -14.00 -4.24
N TRP A 13 4.16 -13.24 -3.32
CA TRP A 13 2.76 -13.42 -2.94
C TRP A 13 1.93 -12.20 -3.32
N HIS A 14 0.90 -12.38 -4.14
CA HIS A 14 -0.04 -11.31 -4.45
C HIS A 14 -1.02 -11.12 -3.30
N CYS A 15 -0.92 -9.98 -2.61
CA CYS A 15 -1.85 -9.58 -1.57
C CYS A 15 -2.88 -8.62 -2.17
N SER A 16 -4.15 -9.02 -2.27
CA SER A 16 -5.21 -8.10 -2.69
C SER A 16 -5.62 -7.16 -1.55
N ARG A 17 -6.02 -7.72 -0.41
CA ARG A 17 -6.46 -6.94 0.75
C ARG A 17 -6.26 -7.69 2.06
N VAL A 18 -6.29 -6.93 3.16
CA VAL A 18 -6.30 -7.44 4.53
C VAL A 18 -7.55 -6.92 5.23
N GLU A 19 -8.28 -7.83 5.88
CA GLU A 19 -9.49 -7.52 6.64
C GLU A 19 -9.24 -7.81 8.13
N VAL A 20 -9.46 -6.81 8.98
CA VAL A 20 -9.33 -6.93 10.43
C VAL A 20 -10.72 -6.82 11.04
N ARG A 21 -11.17 -7.90 11.68
CA ARG A 21 -12.50 -7.97 12.30
C ARG A 21 -12.37 -7.84 13.82
N HIS A 22 -13.11 -6.91 14.40
CA HIS A 22 -13.26 -6.85 15.85
C HIS A 22 -14.39 -7.79 16.26
N VAL A 23 -14.04 -8.89 16.94
CA VAL A 23 -15.02 -9.86 17.46
C VAL A 23 -15.32 -9.49 18.92
N VAL A 24 -16.55 -9.08 19.20
CA VAL A 24 -17.05 -8.87 20.56
C VAL A 24 -17.96 -10.06 20.90
N ASP A 25 -17.73 -10.72 22.03
CA ASP A 25 -18.49 -11.90 22.44
C ASP A 25 -20.01 -11.58 22.47
N GLY A 26 -20.78 -12.32 21.66
CA GLY A 26 -22.24 -12.38 21.76
C GLY A 26 -23.06 -11.33 20.99
N THR A 27 -22.45 -10.46 20.19
CA THR A 27 -23.21 -9.56 19.29
C THR A 27 -22.64 -9.59 17.87
N ASP A 28 -23.52 -9.72 16.87
CA ASP A 28 -23.17 -9.80 15.43
C ASP A 28 -22.69 -8.46 14.84
N ASP A 29 -22.36 -7.49 15.71
CA ASP A 29 -21.95 -6.13 15.32
C ASP A 29 -20.43 -6.07 15.05
N SER A 30 -19.97 -7.00 14.21
CA SER A 30 -18.55 -7.12 13.88
C SER A 30 -18.09 -6.01 12.93
N GLN A 31 -17.52 -4.95 13.51
CA GLN A 31 -16.88 -3.89 12.74
C GLN A 31 -15.64 -4.46 12.02
N THR A 32 -15.73 -4.55 10.70
CA THR A 32 -14.64 -5.04 9.82
C THR A 32 -13.92 -3.86 9.20
N GLN A 33 -12.63 -3.72 9.48
CA GLN A 33 -11.76 -2.74 8.85
C GLN A 33 -11.01 -3.36 7.68
N MET A 34 -11.14 -2.73 6.50
CA MET A 34 -10.47 -3.17 5.28
C MET A 34 -9.24 -2.32 4.97
N PHE A 35 -8.16 -3.00 4.57
CA PHE A 35 -6.90 -2.41 4.13
C PHE A 35 -6.58 -2.94 2.73
N LEU A 36 -6.56 -2.04 1.74
CA LEU A 36 -6.25 -2.40 0.36
C LEU A 36 -4.74 -2.49 0.16
N CYS A 37 -4.30 -3.50 -0.58
CA CYS A 37 -2.88 -3.78 -0.81
C CYS A 37 -2.58 -3.82 -2.32
N ASP A 38 -3.32 -4.64 -3.07
CA ASP A 38 -3.24 -4.89 -4.53
C ASP A 38 -1.81 -4.82 -5.10
N ARG A 39 -0.90 -5.56 -4.46
CA ARG A 39 0.50 -5.63 -4.86
C ARG A 39 1.11 -7.00 -4.59
N TRP A 40 2.15 -7.31 -5.35
CA TRP A 40 3.03 -8.43 -5.06
C TRP A 40 3.94 -8.07 -3.89
N LEU A 41 3.92 -8.91 -2.84
CA LEU A 41 4.84 -8.81 -1.70
C LEU A 41 6.03 -9.71 -1.95
N LYS A 42 7.22 -9.12 -1.91
CA LYS A 42 8.49 -9.82 -1.99
C LYS A 42 9.21 -9.73 -0.67
N THR A 43 10.03 -10.73 -0.37
CA THR A 43 10.90 -10.71 0.82
C THR A 43 11.87 -9.53 0.82
N ALA A 44 12.25 -9.02 -0.36
CA ALA A 44 13.08 -7.83 -0.52
C ALA A 44 12.35 -6.50 -0.23
N ASP A 45 11.01 -6.48 -0.19
CA ASP A 45 10.25 -5.26 0.08
C ASP A 45 10.30 -4.88 1.57
N GLY A 46 10.72 -5.80 2.44
CA GLY A 46 10.74 -5.62 3.89
C GLY A 46 9.35 -5.37 4.45
N ASP A 47 9.28 -4.46 5.41
CA ASP A 47 8.04 -4.10 6.09
C ASP A 47 7.12 -3.26 5.20
N ILE A 48 5.85 -3.67 5.11
CA ILE A 48 4.83 -2.94 4.36
C ILE A 48 3.77 -2.41 5.33
N GLU A 49 3.52 -1.10 5.23
CA GLU A 49 2.46 -0.41 5.96
C GLU A 49 1.27 -0.16 5.03
N LEU A 50 0.11 -0.73 5.39
CA LEU A 50 -1.15 -0.54 4.68
C LEU A 50 -2.01 0.51 5.36
N ARG A 51 -2.78 1.24 4.55
CA ARG A 51 -3.78 2.20 5.01
C ARG A 51 -5.18 1.62 4.87
N SER A 52 -6.11 2.15 5.65
CA SER A 52 -7.53 1.83 5.49
C SER A 52 -7.97 2.13 4.05
N GLY A 53 -8.81 1.27 3.48
CA GLY A 53 -9.38 1.45 2.15
C GLY A 53 -10.38 2.63 2.05
N LYS A 54 -10.68 3.31 3.16
CA LYS A 54 -11.50 4.54 3.13
C LYS A 54 -10.72 5.67 2.46
N LEU A 55 -11.31 6.26 1.42
CA LEU A 55 -10.75 7.43 0.74
C LEU A 55 -10.67 8.61 1.72
N CYS A 56 -9.53 9.29 1.77
CA CYS A 56 -9.31 10.46 2.61
C CYS A 56 -8.34 11.40 1.90
N LEU A 57 -8.73 12.66 1.68
CA LEU A 57 -7.86 13.65 1.04
C LEU A 57 -6.77 14.12 2.00
N LEU A 58 -5.66 14.66 1.48
CA LEU A 58 -4.56 15.16 2.33
C LEU A 58 -5.02 16.29 3.27
N ALA A 59 -5.98 17.10 2.82
CA ALA A 59 -6.54 18.20 3.62
C ALA A 59 -7.40 17.73 4.79
N GLU A 60 -8.03 16.55 4.68
CA GLU A 60 -8.93 15.96 5.68
C GLU A 60 -8.18 15.04 6.65
N GLU A 61 -6.93 14.72 6.34
CA GLU A 61 -6.08 13.86 7.14
C GLU A 61 -5.64 14.61 8.40
N THR A 62 -6.08 14.15 9.56
CA THR A 62 -5.78 14.81 10.84
C THR A 62 -4.54 14.24 11.51
N GLU A 63 -4.25 12.94 11.31
CA GLU A 63 -3.14 12.25 11.95
C GLU A 63 -1.82 12.47 11.20
N ASP A 64 -0.82 13.01 11.90
CA ASP A 64 0.52 13.26 11.31
C ASP A 64 1.21 11.98 10.84
N LYS A 65 1.00 10.85 11.53
CA LYS A 65 1.55 9.55 11.11
C LYS A 65 1.06 9.16 9.72
N LEU A 66 -0.21 9.40 9.44
CA LEU A 66 -0.81 9.09 8.16
C LEU A 66 -0.28 10.05 7.07
N LYS A 67 -0.12 11.35 7.37
CA LYS A 67 0.50 12.31 6.44
C LYS A 67 1.94 11.92 6.10
N GLN A 68 2.73 11.56 7.10
CA GLN A 68 4.12 11.15 6.93
C GLN A 68 4.22 9.87 6.10
N HIS A 69 3.35 8.89 6.34
CA HIS A 69 3.26 7.66 5.54
C HIS A 69 2.97 7.98 4.07
N ARG A 70 1.97 8.84 3.80
CA ARG A 70 1.63 9.29 2.44
C ARG A 70 2.79 9.99 1.75
N LEU A 71 3.50 10.88 2.44
CA LEU A 71 4.66 11.57 1.88
C LEU A 71 5.78 10.60 1.49
N LYS A 72 6.12 9.66 2.37
CA LYS A 72 7.13 8.62 2.09
C LYS A 72 6.73 7.76 0.89
N GLN A 73 5.45 7.37 0.81
CA GLN A 73 4.92 6.60 -0.30
C GLN A 73 5.05 7.36 -1.63
N LEU A 74 4.67 8.64 -1.67
CA LEU A 74 4.79 9.47 -2.88
C LEU A 74 6.24 9.68 -3.30
N GLN A 75 7.15 9.93 -2.35
CA GLN A 75 8.58 10.05 -2.63
C GLN A 75 9.14 8.76 -3.24
N HIS A 76 8.78 7.61 -2.69
CA HIS A 76 9.18 6.32 -3.24
C HIS A 76 8.59 6.09 -4.65
N GLN A 77 7.31 6.40 -4.86
CA GLN A 77 6.67 6.27 -6.18
C GLN A 77 7.33 7.15 -7.24
N GLN A 78 7.72 8.39 -6.91
CA GLN A 78 8.42 9.30 -7.83
C GLN A 78 9.81 8.80 -8.24
N GLN A 79 10.47 8.00 -7.38
CA GLN A 79 11.74 7.36 -7.73
C GLN A 79 11.57 6.21 -8.71
N LEU A 80 10.46 5.47 -8.60
CA LEU A 80 10.16 4.29 -9.42
C LEU A 80 9.48 4.64 -10.75
N ILE A 81 8.53 5.59 -10.72
CA ILE A 81 7.71 5.97 -11.86
C ILE A 81 8.22 7.32 -12.36
N ARG A 82 9.02 7.26 -13.43
CA ARG A 82 9.65 8.43 -14.04
C ARG A 82 9.14 8.65 -15.44
N TRP A 83 9.19 9.90 -15.87
CA TRP A 83 8.81 10.29 -17.23
C TRP A 83 10.02 10.24 -18.17
N ARG A 84 9.79 9.79 -19.39
CA ARG A 84 10.74 9.70 -20.51
C ARG A 84 10.06 10.17 -21.79
N SER A 85 10.83 10.71 -22.74
CA SER A 85 10.39 10.82 -24.13
C SER A 85 11.01 9.70 -24.96
N PHE A 86 10.19 8.92 -25.64
CA PHE A 86 10.68 7.85 -26.53
C PHE A 86 11.39 8.43 -27.78
N VAL A 87 10.87 9.55 -28.27
CA VAL A 87 11.40 10.32 -29.41
C VAL A 87 11.06 11.79 -29.20
N ASP A 88 11.88 12.69 -29.73
CA ASP A 88 11.66 14.14 -29.63
C ASP A 88 10.30 14.55 -30.21
N GLY A 89 9.57 15.37 -29.45
CA GLY A 89 8.22 15.82 -29.80
C GLY A 89 7.08 14.85 -29.46
N ALA A 90 7.37 13.61 -29.05
CA ALA A 90 6.36 12.70 -28.53
C ALA A 90 5.95 13.04 -27.09
N PRO A 91 4.70 12.73 -26.68
CA PRO A 91 4.30 12.81 -25.28
C PRO A 91 5.20 11.99 -24.37
N HIS A 92 5.35 12.44 -23.12
CA HIS A 92 6.10 11.67 -22.14
C HIS A 92 5.39 10.34 -21.84
N CYS A 93 6.18 9.27 -21.74
CA CYS A 93 5.77 7.95 -21.32
C CYS A 93 6.51 7.55 -20.05
N ALA A 94 6.11 6.42 -19.45
CA ALA A 94 6.89 5.83 -18.38
C ALA A 94 8.30 5.45 -18.88
N ASP A 95 9.32 5.76 -18.08
CA ASP A 95 10.74 5.47 -18.31
C ASP A 95 11.05 3.97 -18.40
#